data_AF-A0A9W6T2A8-F1
#
_entry.id   AF-A0A9W6T2A8-F1
#
_cell.length_a   1.000
_cell.length_b   1.000
_cell.length_c   1.000
_cell.angle_alpha   90.00
_cell.angle_beta   90.00
_cell.angle_gamma   90.00
#
_symmetry.space_group_name_H-M   'P 1'
#
loop_
_entity.id
_entity.type
_entity.pdbx_description
1 polymer ?
#
loop_
_entity_poly.entity_id
_entity_poly.type
_entity_poly.pdbx_seq_one_letter_code
_entity_poly.pdbx_strand_id
1 'polypeptide(L)'
;MSSLSSLPGASGKLLRRIHRACRPSLDEPNVALNLEICDLINDKQGSLPHEASIAIVKLINSRDPQVSELALKLLDYLVKNCGYPVHLQISRKEFLNELVKRFPERPPPGYSRTQRLILGTIAEWTQTICKTSRHKEDFGYIRDMYRLLRSKGYEFPAVKKEDTAVLTPSDNLKSLEEVKKEDKLALNAKLHELVRRGRPQDLKEANEIMKVLSGFKEDQLVEDSKQRVAEDLVKVKRKADILSEMLDTATNTGKFDTKDETISELISSLKVAQPKIQLIIQEDQEDQEQPLLLAQMLQQQMML
;
A
#
# COMPACT_ATOMS: atom_id res chain seq x y z
N MET A 1 -9.18 28.54 -13.69
CA MET A 1 -8.35 27.55 -14.40
C MET A 1 -7.01 28.11 -14.92
N SER A 2 -6.59 29.36 -14.58
CA SER A 2 -5.41 30.00 -15.20
C SER A 2 -4.09 29.98 -14.39
N SER A 3 -3.99 29.27 -13.25
CA SER A 3 -2.77 29.30 -12.40
C SER A 3 -1.93 28.01 -12.43
N LEU A 4 -2.31 27.01 -13.23
CA LEU A 4 -1.62 25.71 -13.30
C LEU A 4 -0.60 25.63 -14.45
N SER A 5 -0.65 26.58 -15.38
CA SER A 5 0.26 26.69 -16.52
C SER A 5 1.63 27.27 -16.16
N SER A 6 1.79 27.84 -14.96
CA SER A 6 2.98 28.59 -14.56
C SER A 6 3.95 27.83 -13.64
N LEU A 7 3.70 26.56 -13.33
CA LEU A 7 4.62 25.74 -12.53
C LEU A 7 5.58 24.98 -13.46
N PRO A 8 6.86 25.37 -13.57
CA PRO A 8 7.84 24.60 -14.33
C PRO A 8 8.15 23.26 -13.63
N GLY A 9 8.60 22.27 -14.41
CA GLY A 9 9.08 20.99 -13.88
C GLY A 9 8.02 19.91 -13.61
N ALA A 10 8.40 18.91 -12.81
CA ALA A 10 7.61 17.71 -12.56
C ALA A 10 6.26 18.02 -11.87
N SER A 11 6.24 18.98 -10.94
CA SER A 11 5.03 19.46 -10.24
C SER A 11 3.97 19.98 -11.21
N GLY A 12 4.32 20.86 -12.15
CA GLY A 12 3.37 21.37 -13.13
C GLY A 12 2.89 20.29 -14.12
N LYS A 13 3.75 19.31 -14.46
CA LYS A 13 3.33 18.14 -15.26
C LYS A 13 2.33 17.28 -14.50
N LEU A 14 2.60 16.99 -13.23
CA LEU A 14 1.74 16.21 -12.34
C LEU A 14 0.36 16.83 -12.21
N LEU A 15 0.28 18.11 -11.82
CA LEU A 15 -1.00 18.79 -11.61
C LEU A 15 -1.84 18.84 -12.89
N ARG A 16 -1.22 19.13 -14.05
CA ARG A 16 -1.92 19.11 -15.34
C ARG A 16 -2.49 17.72 -15.66
N ARG A 17 -1.75 16.65 -15.39
CA ARG A 17 -2.23 15.27 -15.59
C ARG A 17 -3.39 14.94 -14.65
N ILE A 18 -3.31 15.30 -13.37
CA ILE A 18 -4.39 15.11 -12.38
C ILE A 18 -5.68 15.81 -12.83
N HIS A 19 -5.58 17.09 -13.22
CA HIS A 19 -6.74 17.83 -13.72
C HIS A 19 -7.30 17.25 -15.02
N ARG A 20 -6.46 16.67 -15.88
CA ARG A 20 -6.91 15.99 -17.10
C ARG A 20 -7.62 14.66 -16.79
N ALA A 21 -7.14 13.91 -15.80
CA ALA A 21 -7.73 12.64 -15.36
C ALA A 21 -9.11 12.82 -14.69
N CYS A 22 -9.37 14.00 -14.13
CA CYS A 22 -10.62 14.30 -13.43
C CYS A 22 -11.49 15.32 -14.19
N ARG A 23 -11.46 15.32 -15.54
CA ARG A 23 -12.30 16.23 -16.34
C ARG A 23 -13.77 15.81 -16.25
N PRO A 24 -14.71 16.75 -16.09
CA PRO A 24 -16.16 16.45 -16.10
C PRO A 24 -16.65 15.72 -17.35
N SER A 25 -15.98 15.93 -18.48
CA SER A 25 -16.34 15.36 -19.78
C SER A 25 -15.96 13.87 -19.94
N LEU A 26 -15.31 13.27 -18.95
CA LEU A 26 -14.96 11.85 -18.98
C LEU A 26 -16.10 11.07 -18.33
N ASP A 27 -16.63 10.07 -19.03
CA ASP A 27 -17.68 9.19 -18.50
C ASP A 27 -17.10 8.15 -17.52
N GLU A 28 -15.84 7.75 -17.74
CA GLU A 28 -15.13 6.72 -16.98
C GLU A 28 -13.69 7.13 -16.60
N PRO A 29 -13.07 6.50 -15.59
CA PRO A 29 -11.69 6.75 -15.24
C PRO A 29 -10.74 6.38 -16.38
N ASN A 30 -9.87 7.31 -16.77
CA ASN A 30 -8.82 7.02 -17.74
C ASN A 30 -7.68 6.23 -17.08
N VAL A 31 -7.77 4.90 -17.17
CA VAL A 31 -6.83 3.96 -16.52
C VAL A 31 -5.38 4.24 -16.94
N ALA A 32 -5.12 4.40 -18.23
CA ALA A 32 -3.78 4.68 -18.75
C ALA A 32 -3.19 5.96 -18.16
N LEU A 33 -3.98 7.03 -18.09
CA LEU A 33 -3.53 8.29 -17.50
C LEU A 33 -3.34 8.18 -15.98
N ASN A 34 -4.18 7.43 -15.29
CA ASN A 34 -4.02 7.22 -13.85
C ASN A 34 -2.71 6.47 -13.55
N LEU A 35 -2.38 5.45 -14.34
CA LEU A 35 -1.09 4.75 -14.22
C LEU A 35 0.09 5.66 -14.58
N GLU A 36 -0.01 6.47 -15.63
CA GLU A 36 1.01 7.48 -15.96
C GLU A 36 1.26 8.49 -14.82
N ILE A 37 0.24 8.78 -14.00
CA ILE A 37 0.37 9.63 -12.82
C ILE A 37 1.09 8.86 -11.69
N CYS A 38 0.73 7.58 -11.48
CA CYS A 38 1.41 6.71 -10.51
C CYS A 38 2.91 6.61 -10.83
N ASP A 39 3.25 6.31 -12.08
CA ASP A 39 4.63 6.20 -12.55
C ASP A 39 5.40 7.50 -12.33
N LEU A 40 4.80 8.65 -12.66
CA LEU A 40 5.44 9.95 -12.44
C LEU A 40 5.74 10.21 -10.96
N ILE A 41 4.83 9.84 -10.07
CA ILE A 41 5.03 9.96 -8.61
C ILE A 41 6.14 9.00 -8.16
N ASN A 42 6.12 7.77 -8.64
CA ASN A 42 7.08 6.72 -8.29
C ASN A 42 8.51 7.03 -8.79
N ASP A 43 8.64 7.64 -9.96
CA ASP A 43 9.93 7.98 -10.56
C ASP A 43 10.58 9.22 -9.94
N LYS A 44 9.77 10.24 -9.61
CA LYS A 44 10.29 11.55 -9.17
C LYS A 44 10.29 11.73 -7.66
N GLN A 45 9.43 11.01 -6.93
CA GLN A 45 9.37 11.03 -5.47
C GLN A 45 9.34 12.48 -4.89
N GLY A 46 9.86 12.71 -3.69
CA GLY A 46 9.98 14.03 -3.10
C GLY A 46 8.63 14.68 -2.77
N SER A 47 8.36 15.87 -3.30
CA SER A 47 7.13 16.62 -3.02
C SER A 47 5.89 16.09 -3.76
N LEU A 48 6.07 15.24 -4.78
CA LEU A 48 4.97 14.83 -5.67
C LEU A 48 3.85 14.05 -4.97
N PRO A 49 4.11 13.05 -4.09
CA PRO A 49 3.04 12.38 -3.34
C PRO A 49 2.18 13.37 -2.54
N HIS A 50 2.82 14.38 -1.95
CA HIS A 50 2.15 15.42 -1.18
C HIS A 50 1.30 16.34 -2.08
N GLU A 51 1.87 16.84 -3.16
CA GLU A 51 1.19 17.70 -4.13
C GLU A 51 -0.01 16.99 -4.78
N ALA A 52 0.16 15.71 -5.16
CA ALA A 52 -0.91 14.88 -5.70
C ALA A 52 -2.06 14.75 -4.70
N SER A 53 -1.75 14.44 -3.44
CA SER A 53 -2.74 14.29 -2.38
C SER A 53 -3.54 15.59 -2.16
N ILE A 54 -2.86 16.74 -2.15
CA ILE A 54 -3.53 18.05 -2.03
C ILE A 54 -4.43 18.34 -3.23
N ALA A 55 -3.94 18.09 -4.45
CA ALA A 55 -4.71 18.35 -5.66
C ALA A 55 -5.96 17.46 -5.73
N ILE A 56 -5.80 16.18 -5.42
CA ILE A 56 -6.88 15.19 -5.48
C ILE A 56 -7.94 15.48 -4.42
N VAL A 57 -7.59 15.73 -3.15
CA VAL A 57 -8.61 16.01 -2.12
C VAL A 57 -9.42 17.29 -2.41
N LYS A 58 -8.80 18.27 -3.09
CA LYS A 58 -9.53 19.46 -3.59
C LYS A 58 -10.53 19.10 -4.69
N LEU A 59 -10.16 18.20 -5.61
CA LEU A 59 -11.05 17.71 -6.67
C LEU A 59 -12.16 16.79 -6.15
N ILE A 60 -11.89 15.98 -5.13
CA ILE A 60 -12.91 15.21 -4.41
C ILE A 60 -13.96 16.15 -3.81
N ASN A 61 -13.52 17.31 -3.34
CA ASN A 61 -14.39 18.40 -2.88
C ASN A 61 -14.87 19.32 -4.01
N SER A 62 -14.96 18.86 -5.26
CA SER A 62 -15.63 19.58 -6.36
C SER A 62 -17.15 19.62 -6.16
N ARG A 63 -17.83 20.65 -6.66
CA ARG A 63 -19.30 20.67 -6.70
C ARG A 63 -19.86 19.71 -7.75
N ASP A 64 -19.05 19.41 -8.77
CA ASP A 64 -19.39 18.47 -9.83
C ASP A 64 -19.17 17.04 -9.32
N PRO A 65 -20.24 16.22 -9.21
CA PRO A 65 -20.13 14.84 -8.74
C PRO A 65 -19.18 13.99 -9.60
N GLN A 66 -19.15 14.21 -10.92
CA GLN A 66 -18.31 13.43 -11.82
C GLN A 66 -16.83 13.68 -11.54
N VAL A 67 -16.45 14.95 -11.33
CA VAL A 67 -15.07 15.30 -10.94
C VAL A 67 -14.70 14.67 -9.60
N SER A 68 -15.62 14.72 -8.62
CA SER A 68 -15.40 14.13 -7.30
C SER A 68 -15.18 12.62 -7.37
N GLU A 69 -15.98 11.92 -8.18
CA GLU A 69 -15.88 10.47 -8.36
C GLU A 69 -14.61 10.07 -9.11
N LEU A 70 -14.27 10.74 -10.21
CA LEU A 70 -13.03 10.50 -10.94
C LEU A 70 -11.80 10.75 -10.07
N ALA A 71 -11.83 11.78 -9.22
CA ALA A 71 -10.76 12.06 -8.27
C ALA A 71 -10.63 10.98 -7.19
N LEU A 72 -11.73 10.43 -6.67
CA LEU A 72 -11.71 9.28 -5.76
C LEU A 72 -11.16 8.02 -6.45
N LYS A 73 -11.48 7.81 -7.72
CA LYS A 73 -10.91 6.71 -8.51
C LYS A 73 -9.41 6.90 -8.73
N LEU A 74 -8.96 8.09 -9.11
CA LEU A 74 -7.53 8.38 -9.21
C LEU A 74 -6.81 8.17 -7.87
N LEU A 75 -7.42 8.60 -6.76
CA LEU A 75 -6.86 8.35 -5.42
C LEU A 75 -6.66 6.85 -5.18
N ASP A 76 -7.65 6.02 -5.52
CA ASP A 76 -7.56 4.57 -5.40
C ASP A 76 -6.37 3.99 -6.18
N TYR A 77 -6.16 4.43 -7.43
CA TYR A 77 -4.97 4.05 -8.20
C TYR A 77 -3.67 4.45 -7.50
N LEU A 78 -3.58 5.66 -6.94
CA LEU A 78 -2.37 6.09 -6.24
C LEU A 78 -2.11 5.25 -4.98
N VAL A 79 -3.14 4.93 -4.21
CA VAL A 79 -2.98 4.09 -3.01
C VAL A 79 -2.54 2.68 -3.38
N LYS A 80 -3.06 2.13 -4.48
CA LYS A 80 -2.72 0.78 -4.95
C LYS A 80 -1.32 0.68 -5.58
N ASN A 81 -0.80 1.75 -6.19
CA ASN A 81 0.41 1.68 -7.01
C ASN A 81 1.61 2.48 -6.49
N CYS A 82 1.42 3.45 -5.58
CA CYS A 82 2.51 4.32 -5.13
C CYS A 82 3.08 3.98 -3.75
N GLY A 83 2.47 3.04 -3.02
CA GLY A 83 2.98 2.55 -1.74
C GLY A 83 3.11 3.62 -0.65
N TYR A 84 4.07 3.42 0.25
CA TYR A 84 4.22 4.19 1.48
C TYR A 84 4.27 5.72 1.29
N PRO A 85 4.96 6.30 0.28
CA PRO A 85 4.97 7.75 0.07
C PRO A 85 3.58 8.36 -0.08
N VAL A 86 2.64 7.69 -0.73
CA VAL A 86 1.24 8.15 -0.83
C VAL A 86 0.46 7.78 0.43
N HIS A 87 0.66 6.58 0.98
CA HIS A 87 -0.02 6.14 2.22
C HIS A 87 0.25 7.10 3.38
N LEU A 88 1.49 7.57 3.51
CA LEU A 88 1.88 8.57 4.50
C LEU A 88 1.10 9.88 4.32
N GLN A 89 0.88 10.32 3.09
CA GLN A 89 0.23 11.60 2.79
C GLN A 89 -1.29 11.56 3.03
N ILE A 90 -1.95 10.43 2.74
CA ILE A 90 -3.38 10.23 3.03
C ILE A 90 -3.66 9.98 4.51
N SER A 91 -2.65 9.53 5.26
CA SER A 91 -2.74 9.30 6.72
C SER A 91 -2.70 10.60 7.54
N ARG A 92 -2.50 11.75 6.91
CA ARG A 92 -2.42 13.01 7.65
C ARG A 92 -3.80 13.47 8.09
N LYS A 93 -3.88 14.00 9.32
CA LYS A 93 -5.12 14.53 9.89
C LYS A 93 -5.76 15.59 9.00
N GLU A 94 -4.95 16.46 8.39
CA GLU A 94 -5.39 17.51 7.49
C GLU A 94 -6.03 16.95 6.22
N PHE A 95 -5.43 15.90 5.64
CA PHE A 95 -5.97 15.23 4.46
C PHE A 95 -7.32 14.57 4.78
N LEU A 96 -7.39 13.80 5.86
CA LEU A 96 -8.61 13.09 6.25
C LEU A 96 -9.74 14.05 6.60
N ASN A 97 -9.44 15.16 7.27
CA ASN A 97 -10.44 16.20 7.56
C ASN A 97 -10.96 16.85 6.28
N GLU A 98 -10.10 17.16 5.31
CA GLU A 98 -10.55 17.67 4.01
C GLU A 98 -11.34 16.61 3.23
N LEU A 99 -10.97 15.33 3.31
CA LEU A 99 -11.68 14.23 2.66
C LEU A 99 -13.14 14.13 3.12
N VAL A 100 -13.38 14.30 4.43
CA VAL A 100 -14.74 14.21 5.02
C VAL A 100 -15.42 15.56 5.21
N LYS A 101 -14.84 16.67 4.74
CA LYS A 101 -15.30 18.03 5.01
C LYS A 101 -16.76 18.31 4.63
N ARG A 102 -17.26 17.61 3.62
CA ARG A 102 -18.65 17.74 3.12
C ARG A 102 -19.64 16.80 3.80
N PHE A 103 -19.21 16.08 4.82
CA PHE A 103 -20.09 15.22 5.61
C PHE A 103 -20.88 16.09 6.59
N PRO A 104 -22.21 15.93 6.68
CA PRO A 104 -22.98 16.58 7.73
C PRO A 104 -22.54 16.08 9.12
N GLU A 105 -22.92 16.81 10.17
CA GLU A 105 -22.57 16.44 11.55
C GLU A 105 -23.12 15.05 11.93
N ARG A 106 -24.32 14.73 11.45
CA ARG A 106 -25.01 13.44 11.61
C ARG A 106 -25.35 12.85 10.25
N PRO A 107 -25.38 11.51 10.11
CA PRO A 107 -25.68 10.85 8.85
C PRO A 107 -27.05 11.28 8.30
N PRO A 108 -27.16 11.62 7.00
CA PRO A 108 -28.44 11.90 6.37
C PRO A 108 -29.22 10.60 6.11
N PRO A 109 -30.54 10.66 5.81
CA PRO A 109 -31.34 9.47 5.48
C PRO A 109 -30.81 8.65 4.30
N GLY A 110 -30.07 9.29 3.38
CA GLY A 110 -29.40 8.64 2.26
C GLY A 110 -28.07 9.31 1.95
N TYR A 111 -27.05 8.50 1.70
CA TYR A 111 -25.71 8.99 1.39
C TYR A 111 -25.61 9.34 -0.09
N SER A 112 -24.97 10.48 -0.39
CA SER A 112 -24.58 10.79 -1.76
C SER A 112 -23.61 9.73 -2.30
N ARG A 113 -23.50 9.62 -3.63
CA ARG A 113 -22.56 8.68 -4.25
C ARG A 113 -21.13 8.93 -3.79
N THR A 114 -20.71 10.19 -3.72
CA THR A 114 -19.39 10.59 -3.18
C THR A 114 -19.20 10.20 -1.72
N GLN A 115 -20.22 10.39 -0.86
CA GLN A 115 -20.13 9.98 0.55
C GLN A 115 -19.96 8.46 0.70
N ARG A 116 -20.72 7.66 -0.06
CA ARG A 116 -20.57 6.20 -0.07
C ARG A 116 -19.18 5.75 -0.50
N LEU A 117 -18.64 6.38 -1.54
CA LEU A 117 -17.29 6.08 -2.01
C LEU A 117 -16.24 6.44 -0.97
N ILE A 118 -16.32 7.62 -0.35
CA ILE A 118 -15.38 8.03 0.72
C ILE A 118 -15.43 7.07 1.91
N LEU A 119 -16.63 6.67 2.36
CA LEU A 119 -16.80 5.68 3.42
C LEU A 119 -16.17 4.35 3.02
N GLY A 120 -16.44 3.86 1.80
CA GLY A 120 -15.83 2.65 1.27
C GLY A 120 -14.30 2.71 1.24
N THR A 121 -13.73 3.81 0.76
CA THR A 121 -12.29 4.04 0.72
C THR A 121 -11.66 4.02 2.11
N ILE A 122 -12.26 4.69 3.11
CA ILE A 122 -11.74 4.67 4.48
C ILE A 122 -11.86 3.27 5.11
N ALA A 123 -12.95 2.54 4.84
CA ALA A 123 -13.09 1.16 5.29
C ALA A 123 -12.03 0.24 4.66
N GLU A 124 -11.79 0.36 3.35
CA GLU A 124 -10.78 -0.39 2.62
C GLU A 124 -9.40 -0.15 3.22
N TRP A 125 -8.99 1.11 3.42
CA TRP A 125 -7.69 1.44 4.03
C TRP A 125 -7.55 0.90 5.46
N THR A 126 -8.64 0.94 6.24
CA THR A 126 -8.66 0.40 7.62
C THR A 126 -8.51 -1.12 7.64
N GLN A 127 -9.03 -1.82 6.64
CA GLN A 127 -8.96 -3.28 6.54
C GLN A 127 -7.70 -3.79 5.82
N THR A 128 -7.02 -2.92 5.07
CA THR A 128 -5.83 -3.25 4.29
C THR A 128 -4.59 -2.61 4.92
N ILE A 129 -4.15 -1.45 4.43
CA ILE A 129 -2.89 -0.80 4.79
C ILE A 129 -2.74 -0.57 6.31
N CYS A 130 -3.83 -0.34 7.05
CA CYS A 130 -3.78 -0.16 8.50
C CYS A 130 -3.54 -1.46 9.29
N LYS A 131 -3.67 -2.63 8.66
CA LYS A 131 -3.45 -3.95 9.27
C LYS A 131 -2.23 -4.65 8.69
N THR A 132 -2.06 -4.58 7.38
CA THR A 132 -1.13 -5.42 6.61
C THR A 132 0.17 -4.70 6.26
N SER A 133 0.19 -3.37 6.24
CA SER A 133 1.41 -2.61 5.96
C SER A 133 2.42 -2.75 7.11
N ARG A 134 3.71 -2.81 6.73
CA ARG A 134 4.84 -2.73 7.66
C ARG A 134 4.86 -1.40 8.43
N HIS A 135 4.35 -0.34 7.83
CA HIS A 135 4.30 1.01 8.43
C HIS A 135 2.93 1.36 9.02
N LYS A 136 2.14 0.35 9.41
CA LYS A 136 0.78 0.54 9.95
C LYS A 136 0.71 1.51 11.14
N GLU A 137 1.78 1.68 11.90
CA GLU A 137 1.80 2.61 13.04
C GLU A 137 1.68 4.08 12.61
N ASP A 138 2.18 4.42 11.42
CA ASP A 138 2.05 5.76 10.84
C ASP A 138 0.60 6.04 10.35
N PHE A 139 -0.28 5.03 10.35
CA PHE A 139 -1.66 5.09 9.84
C PHE A 139 -2.74 5.27 10.91
N GLY A 140 -2.35 5.73 12.10
CA GLY A 140 -3.25 5.94 13.24
C GLY A 140 -4.47 6.81 12.94
N TYR A 141 -4.27 7.94 12.25
CA TYR A 141 -5.38 8.86 11.97
C TYR A 141 -6.45 8.29 11.05
N ILE A 142 -6.09 7.35 10.15
CA ILE A 142 -7.09 6.64 9.33
C ILE A 142 -8.02 5.82 10.23
N ARG A 143 -7.44 5.07 11.18
CA ARG A 143 -8.20 4.28 12.17
C ARG A 143 -9.08 5.19 13.04
N ASP A 144 -8.55 6.32 13.46
CA ASP A 144 -9.29 7.27 14.30
C ASP A 144 -10.44 7.93 13.54
N MET A 145 -10.23 8.29 12.26
CA MET A 145 -11.29 8.81 11.39
C MET A 145 -12.39 7.76 11.18
N TYR A 146 -12.03 6.50 10.93
CA TYR A 146 -12.99 5.40 10.82
C TYR A 146 -13.83 5.27 12.10
N ARG A 147 -13.19 5.22 13.27
CA ARG A 147 -13.87 5.13 14.58
C ARG A 147 -14.77 6.34 14.83
N LEU A 148 -14.31 7.55 14.51
CA LEU A 148 -15.05 8.79 14.67
C LEU A 148 -16.33 8.82 13.81
N LEU A 149 -16.24 8.40 12.55
CA LEU A 149 -17.43 8.34 11.68
C LEU A 149 -18.40 7.26 12.15
N ARG A 150 -17.90 6.10 12.60
CA ARG A 150 -18.73 5.04 13.21
C ARG A 150 -19.45 5.54 14.47
N SER A 151 -18.77 6.26 15.36
CA SER A 151 -19.39 6.78 16.58
C SER A 151 -20.43 7.87 16.30
N LYS A 152 -20.30 8.60 15.19
CA LYS A 152 -21.32 9.54 14.68
C LYS A 152 -22.52 8.85 14.02
N GLY A 153 -22.49 7.53 13.85
CA GLY A 153 -23.57 6.74 13.24
C GLY A 153 -23.47 6.56 11.72
N TYR A 154 -22.33 6.88 11.09
CA TYR A 154 -22.13 6.56 9.68
C TYR A 154 -21.93 5.06 9.47
N GLU A 155 -22.68 4.51 8.51
CA GLU A 155 -22.60 3.11 8.11
C GLU A 155 -21.58 2.95 6.98
N PHE A 156 -20.67 2.01 7.15
CA PHE A 156 -19.63 1.73 6.16
C PHE A 156 -20.07 0.57 5.27
N PRO A 157 -19.90 0.68 3.93
CA PRO A 157 -20.19 -0.43 3.04
C PRO A 157 -19.23 -1.60 3.30
N ALA A 158 -19.67 -2.81 2.92
CA ALA A 158 -18.78 -3.96 2.91
C ALA A 158 -17.63 -3.72 1.92
N VAL A 159 -16.40 -4.03 2.36
CA VAL A 159 -15.23 -3.99 1.48
C VAL A 159 -15.20 -5.30 0.70
N LYS A 160 -15.05 -5.19 -0.62
CA LYS A 160 -15.00 -6.37 -1.49
C LYS A 160 -13.68 -7.11 -1.29
N LYS A 161 -13.71 -8.44 -1.42
CA LYS A 161 -12.49 -9.26 -1.26
C LYS A 161 -11.41 -8.89 -2.28
N GLU A 162 -11.82 -8.59 -3.51
CA GLU A 162 -10.91 -8.22 -4.60
C GLU A 162 -10.17 -6.91 -4.27
N ASP A 163 -10.88 -5.93 -3.72
CA ASP A 163 -10.30 -4.64 -3.30
C ASP A 163 -9.30 -4.86 -2.14
N THR A 164 -9.61 -5.76 -1.20
CA THR A 164 -8.66 -6.10 -0.13
C THR A 164 -7.43 -6.86 -0.61
N ALA A 165 -7.55 -7.70 -1.63
CA ALA A 165 -6.46 -8.52 -2.14
C ALA A 165 -5.36 -7.68 -2.81
N VAL A 166 -5.73 -6.57 -3.47
CA VAL A 166 -4.76 -5.69 -4.15
C VAL A 166 -3.90 -4.88 -3.17
N LEU A 167 -4.49 -4.42 -2.07
CA LEU A 167 -3.78 -3.58 -1.08
C LEU A 167 -3.14 -4.35 0.07
N THR A 168 -3.50 -5.62 0.23
CA THR A 168 -2.75 -6.52 1.09
C THR A 168 -1.44 -6.80 0.37
N PRO A 169 -0.26 -6.59 0.98
CA PRO A 169 0.98 -7.08 0.41
C PRO A 169 0.73 -8.53 0.06
N SER A 170 0.78 -8.86 -1.23
CA SER A 170 0.88 -10.25 -1.64
C SER A 170 1.98 -10.84 -0.76
N ASP A 171 1.76 -11.98 -0.10
CA ASP A 171 2.77 -12.70 0.70
C ASP A 171 3.97 -13.18 -0.15
N ASN A 172 4.21 -12.53 -1.28
CA ASN A 172 5.33 -12.61 -2.16
C ASN A 172 6.55 -12.18 -1.36
N LEU A 173 7.36 -13.19 -1.05
CA LEU A 173 8.69 -13.04 -0.50
C LEU A 173 9.50 -12.05 -1.35
N LYS A 174 10.16 -11.11 -0.68
CA LYS A 174 11.01 -10.10 -1.31
C LYS A 174 12.47 -10.44 -1.06
N SER A 175 13.34 -10.11 -2.02
CA SER A 175 14.78 -10.26 -1.82
C SER A 175 15.31 -9.21 -0.84
N LEU A 176 16.53 -9.41 -0.35
CA LEU A 176 17.12 -8.49 0.63
C LEU A 176 17.28 -7.08 0.03
N GLU A 177 17.71 -7.00 -1.22
CA GLU A 177 17.86 -5.73 -1.94
C GLU A 177 16.52 -5.03 -2.19
N GLU A 178 15.44 -5.78 -2.45
CA GLU A 178 14.10 -5.22 -2.59
C GLU A 178 13.60 -4.61 -1.27
N VAL A 179 13.81 -5.32 -0.15
CA VAL A 179 13.43 -4.82 1.19
C VAL A 179 14.22 -3.55 1.53
N LYS A 180 15.53 -3.54 1.34
CA LYS A 180 16.37 -2.36 1.57
C LYS A 180 15.92 -1.15 0.74
N LYS A 181 15.59 -1.38 -0.54
CA LYS A 181 15.12 -0.32 -1.45
C LYS A 181 13.79 0.27 -0.96
N GLU A 182 12.85 -0.57 -0.52
CA GLU A 182 11.58 -0.13 0.06
C GLU A 182 11.79 0.67 1.34
N ASP A 183 12.68 0.22 2.22
CA ASP A 183 12.98 0.92 3.46
C ASP A 183 13.61 2.29 3.22
N LYS A 184 14.57 2.36 2.29
CA LYS A 184 15.16 3.63 1.88
C LYS A 184 14.11 4.58 1.30
N LEU A 185 13.20 4.07 0.49
CA LEU A 185 12.10 4.85 -0.08
C LEU A 185 11.14 5.35 1.00
N ALA A 186 10.80 4.51 1.99
CA ALA A 186 9.96 4.89 3.10
C ALA A 186 10.61 5.96 4.00
N LEU A 187 11.90 5.78 4.32
CA LEU A 187 12.69 6.74 5.08
C LEU A 187 12.79 8.08 4.35
N ASN A 188 13.03 8.08 3.03
CA ASN A 188 13.07 9.30 2.23
C ASN A 188 11.73 10.04 2.24
N ALA A 189 10.61 9.33 2.09
CA ALA A 189 9.27 9.93 2.15
C ALA A 189 8.99 10.53 3.54
N LYS A 190 9.38 9.83 4.61
CA LYS A 190 9.22 10.30 5.98
C LYS A 190 10.08 11.53 6.24
N LEU A 191 11.36 11.51 5.85
CA LEU A 191 12.27 12.64 5.92
C LEU A 191 11.68 13.88 5.24
N HIS A 192 11.19 13.73 4.01
CA HIS A 192 10.60 14.83 3.25
C HIS A 192 9.39 15.44 3.98
N GLU A 193 8.50 14.61 4.54
CA GLU A 193 7.34 15.11 5.30
C GLU A 193 7.76 15.82 6.59
N LEU A 194 8.72 15.28 7.35
CA LEU A 194 9.19 15.88 8.60
C LEU A 194 9.84 17.26 8.37
N VAL A 195 10.71 17.36 7.34
CA VAL A 195 11.34 18.62 6.93
C VAL A 195 10.28 19.64 6.49
N ARG A 196 9.27 19.20 5.73
CA ARG A 196 8.16 20.05 5.29
C ARG A 196 7.34 20.61 6.45
N ARG A 197 7.11 19.82 7.52
CA ARG A 197 6.37 20.27 8.71
C ARG A 197 7.18 21.24 9.57
N GLY A 198 8.49 21.05 9.65
CA GLY A 198 9.42 22.00 10.26
C GLY A 198 9.27 22.21 11.77
N ARG A 199 8.53 21.36 12.49
CA ARG A 199 8.38 21.49 13.95
C ARG A 199 9.70 21.08 14.63
N PRO A 200 10.02 21.57 15.84
CA PRO A 200 11.26 21.19 16.51
C PRO A 200 11.44 19.68 16.72
N GLN A 201 10.36 18.97 17.07
CA GLN A 201 10.37 17.50 17.17
C GLN A 201 10.47 16.84 15.78
N ASP A 202 9.77 17.44 14.80
CA ASP A 202 9.95 17.33 13.34
C ASP A 202 11.39 17.07 12.91
N LEU A 203 12.16 18.12 13.14
CA LEU A 203 13.53 18.25 12.68
C LEU A 203 14.50 17.33 13.44
N LYS A 204 14.20 17.01 14.71
CA LYS A 204 14.99 16.01 15.46
C LYS A 204 14.88 14.62 14.84
N GLU A 205 13.65 14.17 14.55
CA GLU A 205 13.44 12.88 13.89
C GLU A 205 14.02 12.89 12.46
N ALA A 206 13.86 14.00 11.72
CA ALA A 206 14.47 14.17 10.40
C ALA A 206 16.00 14.03 10.43
N ASN A 207 16.66 14.61 11.43
CA ASN A 207 18.12 14.49 11.60
C ASN A 207 18.55 13.05 11.87
N GLU A 208 17.79 12.27 12.64
CA GLU A 208 18.07 10.85 12.86
C GLU A 208 17.90 10.04 11.57
N ILE A 209 16.83 10.26 10.81
CA ILE A 209 16.63 9.61 9.51
C ILE A 209 17.77 9.98 8.54
N MET A 210 18.22 11.23 8.54
CA MET A 210 19.32 11.67 7.67
C MET A 210 20.64 10.96 8.00
N LYS A 211 20.94 10.72 9.29
CA LYS A 211 22.11 9.91 9.70
C LYS A 211 22.03 8.47 9.18
N VAL A 212 20.83 7.88 9.27
CA VAL A 212 20.56 6.53 8.76
C VAL A 212 20.78 6.47 7.24
N LEU A 213 20.23 7.45 6.50
CA LEU A 213 20.35 7.52 5.04
C LEU A 213 21.76 7.85 4.52
N SER A 214 22.61 8.47 5.33
CA SER A 214 24.00 8.77 4.99
C SER A 214 24.98 7.65 5.33
N GLY A 215 24.49 6.49 5.79
CA GLY A 215 25.28 5.28 6.01
C GLY A 215 25.84 5.11 7.43
N PHE A 216 25.57 6.04 8.36
CA PHE A 216 26.06 5.90 9.75
C PHE A 216 25.47 4.71 10.51
N LYS A 217 24.37 4.13 10.01
CA LYS A 217 23.69 2.96 10.58
C LYS A 217 23.36 1.93 9.50
N GLU A 218 24.19 1.83 8.46
CA GLU A 218 23.96 0.90 7.35
C GLU A 218 23.94 -0.55 7.83
N ASP A 219 24.87 -0.94 8.71
CA ASP A 219 24.90 -2.28 9.29
C ASP A 219 23.60 -2.63 10.03
N GLN A 220 23.08 -1.68 10.83
CA GLN A 220 21.81 -1.88 11.54
C GLN A 220 20.62 -1.99 10.59
N LEU A 221 20.58 -1.20 9.52
CA LEU A 221 19.53 -1.30 8.50
C LEU A 221 19.59 -2.64 7.74
N VAL A 222 20.79 -3.10 7.42
CA VAL A 222 21.00 -4.39 6.74
C VAL A 222 20.51 -5.52 7.64
N GLU A 223 20.84 -5.47 8.93
CA GLU A 223 20.41 -6.46 9.91
C GLU A 223 18.88 -6.46 10.10
N ASP A 224 18.28 -5.28 10.26
CA ASP A 224 16.82 -5.13 10.31
C ASP A 224 16.16 -5.67 9.03
N SER A 225 16.79 -5.48 7.86
CA SER A 225 16.31 -6.00 6.58
C SER A 225 16.40 -7.53 6.50
N LYS A 226 17.52 -8.11 6.96
CA LYS A 226 17.71 -9.57 7.07
C LYS A 226 16.66 -10.20 7.98
N GLN A 227 16.45 -9.63 9.16
CA GLN A 227 15.44 -10.10 10.11
C GLN A 227 14.04 -10.10 9.50
N ARG A 228 13.70 -9.07 8.70
CA ARG A 228 12.40 -9.01 8.00
C ARG A 228 12.24 -10.08 6.92
N VAL A 229 13.30 -10.34 6.15
CA VAL A 229 13.29 -11.44 5.17
C VAL A 229 13.08 -12.78 5.89
N ALA A 230 13.73 -12.98 7.03
CA ALA A 230 13.55 -14.18 7.86
C ALA A 230 12.11 -14.33 8.37
N GLU A 231 11.48 -13.26 8.86
CA GLU A 231 10.07 -13.27 9.26
C GLU A 231 9.13 -13.65 8.11
N ASP A 232 9.38 -13.13 6.90
CA ASP A 232 8.59 -13.44 5.72
C ASP A 232 8.84 -14.90 5.26
N LEU A 233 10.07 -15.42 5.36
CA LEU A 233 10.39 -16.84 5.15
C LEU A 233 9.62 -17.75 6.11
N VAL A 234 9.48 -17.39 7.38
CA VAL A 234 8.68 -18.15 8.36
C VAL A 234 7.21 -18.24 7.92
N LYS A 235 6.64 -17.17 7.37
CA LYS A 235 5.25 -17.18 6.87
C LYS A 235 5.10 -18.11 5.67
N VAL A 236 6.05 -18.08 4.72
CA VAL A 236 6.05 -18.99 3.57
C VAL A 236 6.21 -20.44 4.03
N LYS A 237 7.09 -20.70 5.00
CA LYS A 237 7.24 -22.04 5.59
C LYS A 237 5.93 -22.56 6.19
N ARG A 238 5.23 -21.76 6.99
CA ARG A 238 3.92 -22.15 7.55
C ARG A 238 2.91 -22.51 6.47
N LYS A 239 2.90 -21.80 5.33
CA LYS A 239 2.03 -22.15 4.19
C LYS A 239 2.43 -23.49 3.56
N ALA A 240 3.72 -23.75 3.43
CA ALA A 240 4.23 -25.03 2.93
C ALA A 240 3.88 -26.17 3.88
N ASP A 241 4.00 -25.97 5.21
CA ASP A 241 3.62 -26.95 6.22
C ASP A 241 2.12 -27.30 6.12
N ILE A 242 1.24 -26.29 6.05
CA ILE A 242 -0.22 -26.48 5.89
C ILE A 242 -0.52 -27.24 4.59
N LEU A 243 0.12 -26.89 3.48
CA LEU A 243 -0.07 -27.60 2.22
C LEU A 243 0.34 -29.07 2.36
N SER A 244 1.47 -29.36 3.02
CA SER A 244 1.91 -30.73 3.31
C SER A 244 0.86 -31.51 4.11
N GLU A 245 0.36 -30.94 5.21
CA GLU A 245 -0.67 -31.58 6.04
C GLU A 245 -1.96 -31.88 5.26
N MET A 246 -2.35 -30.96 4.38
CA MET A 246 -3.52 -31.14 3.51
C MET A 246 -3.31 -32.23 2.47
N LEU A 247 -2.14 -32.27 1.82
CA LEU A 247 -1.78 -33.31 0.85
C LEU A 247 -1.74 -34.70 1.52
N ASP A 248 -1.12 -34.81 2.69
CA ASP A 248 -1.04 -36.07 3.44
C ASP A 248 -2.43 -36.57 3.84
N THR A 249 -3.30 -35.67 4.28
CA THR A 249 -4.70 -36.00 4.62
C THR A 249 -5.46 -36.51 3.40
N ALA A 250 -5.28 -35.88 2.24
CA ALA A 250 -5.93 -36.29 1.00
C ALA A 250 -5.42 -37.65 0.50
N THR A 251 -4.11 -37.91 0.58
CA THR A 251 -3.51 -39.20 0.25
C THR A 251 -4.01 -40.32 1.18
N ASN A 252 -4.12 -40.06 2.48
CA ASN A 252 -4.60 -41.03 3.47
C ASN A 252 -6.10 -41.33 3.36
N THR A 253 -6.91 -40.35 2.96
CA THR A 253 -8.37 -40.52 2.81
C THR A 253 -8.79 -41.01 1.42
N GLY A 254 -7.87 -41.01 0.45
CA GLY A 254 -8.13 -41.35 -0.96
C GLY A 254 -9.10 -40.39 -1.66
N LYS A 255 -9.41 -39.24 -1.03
CA LYS A 255 -10.29 -38.20 -1.56
C LYS A 255 -9.47 -36.93 -1.75
N PHE A 256 -8.92 -36.78 -2.94
CA PHE A 256 -8.29 -35.54 -3.36
C PHE A 256 -9.30 -34.69 -4.13
N ASP A 257 -9.81 -33.62 -3.51
CA ASP A 257 -10.63 -32.66 -4.23
C ASP A 257 -9.71 -31.69 -4.99
N THR A 258 -9.52 -31.96 -6.28
CA THR A 258 -8.76 -31.09 -7.19
C THR A 258 -9.34 -29.69 -7.33
N LYS A 259 -10.57 -29.44 -6.82
CA LYS A 259 -11.24 -28.14 -6.83
C LYS A 259 -11.18 -27.41 -5.50
N ASP A 260 -10.40 -27.89 -4.53
CA ASP A 260 -10.20 -27.14 -3.30
C ASP A 260 -9.49 -25.81 -3.63
N GLU A 261 -10.24 -24.72 -3.52
CA GLU A 261 -9.77 -23.36 -3.76
C GLU A 261 -8.60 -23.02 -2.82
N THR A 262 -8.59 -23.56 -1.60
CA THR A 262 -7.55 -23.27 -0.60
C THR A 262 -6.22 -23.94 -0.95
N ILE A 263 -6.25 -25.19 -1.42
CA ILE A 263 -5.05 -25.90 -1.92
C ILE A 263 -4.50 -25.17 -3.14
N SER A 264 -5.38 -24.76 -4.06
CA SER A 264 -5.00 -24.03 -5.27
C SER A 264 -4.35 -22.68 -4.97
N GLU A 265 -4.88 -21.93 -4.00
CA GLU A 265 -4.31 -20.67 -3.52
C GLU A 265 -2.94 -20.88 -2.85
N LEU A 266 -2.80 -21.90 -2.00
CA LEU A 266 -1.52 -22.24 -1.35
C LEU A 266 -0.45 -22.61 -2.37
N ILE A 267 -0.76 -23.48 -3.33
CA ILE A 267 0.16 -23.88 -4.41
C ILE A 267 0.58 -22.66 -5.23
N SER A 268 -0.37 -21.80 -5.60
CA SER A 268 -0.07 -20.57 -6.36
C SER A 268 0.87 -19.64 -5.58
N SER A 269 0.58 -19.43 -4.29
CA SER A 269 1.43 -18.60 -3.41
C SER A 269 2.85 -19.16 -3.27
N LEU A 270 2.99 -20.48 -3.11
CA LEU A 270 4.30 -21.12 -2.94
C LEU A 270 5.12 -21.15 -4.24
N LYS A 271 4.47 -21.35 -5.39
CA LYS A 271 5.11 -21.26 -6.72
C LYS A 271 5.72 -19.88 -6.96
N VAL A 272 5.03 -18.80 -6.54
CA VAL A 272 5.55 -17.43 -6.65
C VAL A 272 6.74 -17.19 -5.70
N ALA A 273 6.74 -17.81 -4.52
CA ALA A 273 7.83 -17.68 -3.55
C ALA A 273 9.10 -18.46 -3.94
N GLN A 274 8.98 -19.58 -4.65
CA GLN A 274 10.09 -20.45 -5.02
C GLN A 274 11.29 -19.73 -5.69
N PRO A 275 11.13 -18.93 -6.77
CA PRO A 275 12.27 -18.24 -7.38
C PRO A 275 12.89 -17.19 -6.44
N LYS A 276 12.08 -16.60 -5.55
CA LYS A 276 12.56 -15.61 -4.56
C LYS A 276 13.40 -16.26 -3.46
N ILE A 277 13.04 -17.45 -3.01
CA ILE A 277 13.84 -18.24 -2.06
C ILE A 277 15.21 -18.55 -2.67
N GLN A 278 15.27 -18.95 -3.95
CA GLN A 278 16.54 -19.20 -4.63
C GLN A 278 17.41 -17.95 -4.72
N LEU A 279 16.83 -16.79 -5.00
CA LEU A 279 17.56 -15.52 -4.99
C LEU A 279 18.09 -15.18 -3.59
N ILE A 280 17.30 -15.38 -2.53
CA ILE A 280 17.75 -15.14 -1.15
C ILE A 280 18.94 -16.03 -0.78
N ILE A 281 18.93 -17.31 -1.18
CA ILE A 281 20.07 -18.23 -0.97
C ILE A 281 21.32 -17.74 -1.72
N GLN A 282 21.17 -17.14 -2.90
CA GLN A 282 22.31 -16.60 -3.65
C GLN A 282 22.84 -15.29 -3.06
N GLU A 283 21.95 -14.45 -2.52
CA GLU A 283 22.28 -13.14 -1.95
C GLU A 283 22.89 -13.25 -0.53
N ASP A 284 22.44 -14.21 0.28
CA ASP A 284 22.90 -14.37 1.67
C ASP A 284 23.74 -15.65 1.85
N GLN A 285 25.02 -15.50 2.16
CA GLN A 285 25.97 -16.61 2.34
C GLN A 285 26.08 -17.08 3.80
N GLU A 286 25.55 -16.31 4.75
CA GLU A 286 25.77 -16.55 6.18
C GLU A 286 24.65 -17.38 6.81
N ASP A 287 23.39 -17.19 6.38
CA ASP A 287 22.21 -17.78 7.04
C ASP A 287 21.30 -18.55 6.04
N GLN A 288 21.85 -19.62 5.46
CA GLN A 288 21.20 -20.38 4.39
C GLN A 288 20.34 -21.57 4.85
N GLU A 289 20.42 -21.99 6.11
CA GLU A 289 19.83 -23.26 6.56
C GLU A 289 18.30 -23.28 6.36
N GLN A 290 17.61 -22.24 6.84
CA GLN A 290 16.16 -22.12 6.72
C GLN A 290 15.67 -21.99 5.26
N PRO A 291 16.21 -21.07 4.42
CA PRO A 291 15.76 -20.97 3.03
C PRO A 291 16.12 -22.20 2.20
N LEU A 292 17.24 -22.88 2.46
CA LEU A 292 17.62 -24.12 1.77
C LEU A 292 16.64 -25.27 2.10
N LEU A 293 16.30 -25.44 3.38
CA LEU A 293 15.32 -26.43 3.81
C LEU A 293 13.95 -26.18 3.16
N LEU A 294 13.51 -24.92 3.15
CA LEU A 294 12.24 -24.55 2.52
C LEU A 294 12.27 -24.80 1.00
N ALA A 295 13.38 -24.50 0.32
CA ALA A 295 13.53 -24.79 -1.11
C ALA A 295 13.42 -26.29 -1.41
N GLN A 296 14.01 -27.15 -0.58
CA GLN A 296 13.91 -28.61 -0.71
C GLN A 296 12.48 -29.11 -0.48
N MET A 297 11.80 -28.60 0.54
CA MET A 297 10.39 -28.94 0.82
C MET A 297 9.50 -28.60 -0.38
N LEU A 298 9.64 -27.39 -0.93
CA LEU A 298 8.85 -26.96 -2.08
C LEU A 298 9.12 -27.80 -3.34
N GLN A 299 10.38 -28.21 -3.56
CA GLN A 299 10.72 -29.11 -4.67
C GLN A 299 10.03 -30.47 -4.53
N GLN A 300 9.99 -31.05 -3.32
CA GLN A 300 9.31 -32.33 -3.07
C GLN A 300 7.79 -32.21 -3.27
N GLN A 301 7.17 -31.16 -2.72
CA GLN A 301 5.73 -30.93 -2.83
C GLN A 301 5.26 -30.72 -4.27
N MET A 302 6.07 -30.08 -5.11
CA MET A 302 5.72 -29.80 -6.50
C MET A 302 5.91 -30.99 -7.46
N MET A 303 6.51 -32.08 -7.00
CA MET A 303 6.62 -33.33 -7.77
C MET A 303 5.44 -34.30 -7.54
N LEU A 304 4.60 -34.04 -6.54
CA LEU A 304 3.36 -34.77 -6.23
C LEU A 304 2.18 -34.22 -7.03
#